data_AF-A0A270BG02-F1
#
_entry.id   AF-A0A270BG02-F1
#
_cell.length_a   1.000
_cell.length_b   1.000
_cell.length_c   1.000
_cell.angle_alpha   90.00
_cell.angle_beta   90.00
_cell.angle_gamma   90.00
#
_symmetry.space_group_name_H-M   'P 1'
#
loop_
_entity.id
_entity.type
_entity.pdbx_description
1 polymer ?
#
loop_
_entity_poly.entity_id
_entity_poly.type
_entity_poly.pdbx_seq_one_letter_code
_entity_poly.pdbx_strand_id
1 'polypeptide(L)' 'MHLASFATSVPVTVDAEKCIADKGCTACVDSCPLDVLAIDLTQGVAYMRYNECWYCLPCEADCPTGAVAVSIPYLLR' A
#
# COMPACT_ATOMS: atom_id res chain seq x y z
N MET A 1 21.25 -25.90 2.20
CA MET A 1 20.77 -24.85 1.28
C MET A 1 19.26 -24.77 1.40
N HIS A 2 18.77 -24.01 2.37
CA HIS A 2 17.34 -23.68 2.45
C HIS A 2 17.16 -22.35 1.72
N LEU A 3 16.69 -22.43 0.47
CA LEU A 3 16.10 -21.29 -0.22
C LEU A 3 14.76 -21.04 0.45
N ALA A 4 14.79 -20.38 1.61
CA ALA A 4 13.59 -19.79 2.15
C ALA A 4 13.28 -18.58 1.28
N SER A 5 12.44 -18.80 0.27
CA SER A 5 11.80 -17.75 -0.52
C SER A 5 10.84 -16.98 0.38
N PHE A 6 11.38 -16.23 1.34
CA PHE A 6 10.64 -15.16 1.98
C PHE A 6 10.56 -14.03 0.96
N ALA A 7 9.63 -14.16 0.00
CA ALA A 7 9.08 -12.95 -0.61
C ALA A 7 8.54 -12.16 0.57
N THR A 8 9.24 -11.09 0.98
CA THR A 8 8.76 -10.16 1.98
C THR A 8 7.45 -9.60 1.43
N SER A 9 6.33 -10.18 1.84
CA SER A 9 5.00 -9.68 1.51
C SER A 9 4.96 -8.27 2.06
N VAL A 10 4.98 -7.28 1.17
CA VAL A 10 4.80 -5.90 1.55
C VAL A 10 3.44 -5.78 2.26
N PRO A 11 3.38 -5.12 3.42
CA PRO A 11 2.19 -5.11 4.25
C PRO A 11 1.05 -4.29 3.65
N VAL A 12 1.27 -3.53 2.57
CA VAL A 12 0.22 -2.79 1.86
C VAL A 12 0.09 -3.36 0.45
N THR A 13 -1.11 -3.78 0.09
CA THR A 13 -1.45 -4.21 -1.27
C THR A 13 -2.45 -3.25 -1.89
N VAL A 14 -2.32 -3.01 -3.20
CA VAL A 14 -3.20 -2.13 -3.96
C VAL A 14 -3.90 -2.91 -5.07
N ASP A 15 -5.22 -2.84 -5.09
CA ASP A 15 -6.07 -3.34 -6.16
C ASP A 15 -6.08 -2.32 -7.32
N ALA A 16 -5.41 -2.67 -8.41
CA ALA A 16 -5.28 -1.83 -9.60
C ALA A 16 -6.63 -1.52 -10.27
N GLU A 17 -7.63 -2.41 -10.16
CA GLU A 17 -8.94 -2.19 -10.80
C GLU A 17 -9.79 -1.17 -10.03
N LYS A 18 -9.58 -1.06 -8.72
CA LYS A 18 -10.27 -0.08 -7.86
C LYS A 18 -9.50 1.21 -7.69
N CYS A 19 -8.20 1.22 -7.95
CA CYS A 19 -7.37 2.41 -7.81
C CYS A 19 -7.77 3.47 -8.84
N ILE A 20 -7.86 4.72 -8.40
CA ILE A 20 -8.21 5.88 -9.24
C ILE A 20 -7.09 6.93 -9.25
N ALA A 21 -5.84 6.48 -9.09
CA ALA A 21 -4.69 7.39 -9.08
C ALA A 21 -4.43 8.01 -10.47
N ASP A 22 -4.83 7.32 -11.55
CA ASP A 22 -4.92 7.86 -12.92
C ASP A 22 -5.79 9.12 -13.02
N LYS A 23 -6.79 9.26 -12.14
CA LYS A 23 -7.67 10.44 -12.03
C LYS A 23 -7.14 11.50 -11.06
N GLY A 24 -5.92 11.31 -10.53
CA GLY A 24 -5.27 12.24 -9.61
C GLY A 24 -5.54 11.99 -8.12
N CYS A 25 -6.00 10.81 -7.73
CA CYS A 25 -6.17 10.47 -6.31
C CYS A 25 -4.80 10.20 -5.64
N THR A 26 -4.50 10.94 -4.57
CA THR A 26 -3.26 10.81 -3.77
C THR A 26 -3.52 10.50 -2.29
N ALA A 27 -4.77 10.25 -1.89
CA ALA A 27 -5.17 10.12 -0.48
C ALA A 27 -4.32 9.12 0.33
N CYS A 28 -3.95 7.99 -0.25
CA CYS A 28 -3.12 6.99 0.42
C CYS A 28 -1.65 7.43 0.62
N VAL A 29 -1.12 8.27 -0.27
CA VAL A 29 0.22 8.86 -0.16
C VAL A 29 0.18 9.97 0.90
N ASP A 30 -0.81 10.86 0.80
CA ASP A 30 -0.95 12.01 1.71
C ASP A 30 -1.23 11.61 3.17
N SER A 31 -1.97 10.51 3.37
CA SER A 31 -2.27 9.98 4.70
C SER A 31 -1.13 9.18 5.34
N CYS A 32 -0.09 8.84 4.57
CA CYS A 32 1.03 8.05 5.08
C CYS A 32 2.07 8.95 5.75
N PRO A 33 2.24 8.89 7.08
CA PRO A 33 3.21 9.76 7.78
C PRO A 33 4.67 9.42 7.47
N LEU A 34 4.92 8.24 6.89
CA LEU A 34 6.24 7.74 6.54
C LEU A 34 6.54 7.84 5.04
N ASP A 35 5.60 8.35 4.23
CA ASP A 35 5.77 8.51 2.78
C ASP A 35 6.23 7.23 2.06
N VAL A 36 5.72 6.07 2.49
CA VAL A 36 6.12 4.75 1.95
C VAL A 36 5.34 4.33 0.70
N LEU A 37 4.29 5.08 0.34
CA LEU A 37 3.46 4.86 -0.84
C LEU A 37 3.79 5.91 -1.90
N ALA A 38 3.77 5.50 -3.17
CA ALA A 38 3.94 6.41 -4.30
C ALA A 38 2.94 6.06 -5.41
N ILE A 39 2.74 6.98 -6.34
CA ILE A 39 1.93 6.74 -7.53
C ILE A 39 2.85 6.40 -8.71
N ASP A 40 2.59 5.28 -9.36
CA ASP A 40 3.19 4.98 -10.65
C ASP A 40 2.42 5.78 -11.72
N LEU A 41 3.06 6.82 -12.26
CA LEU A 41 2.45 7.68 -13.27
C LEU A 41 2.27 6.98 -14.64
N THR A 42 2.95 5.87 -14.88
CA THR A 42 2.82 5.09 -16.11
C THR A 42 1.64 4.13 -16.04
N GLN A 43 1.44 3.50 -14.89
CA GLN A 43 0.35 2.54 -14.67
C GLN A 43 -0.91 3.19 -14.09
N GLY A 44 -0.81 4.41 -13.54
CA GLY A 44 -1.93 5.11 -12.92
C GLY A 44 -2.39 4.45 -11.61
N VAL A 45 -1.51 3.75 -10.91
CA VAL A 45 -1.83 3.01 -9.68
C VAL A 45 -0.87 3.35 -8.56
N ALA A 46 -1.38 3.34 -7.32
CA ALA A 46 -0.55 3.44 -6.14
C ALA A 46 0.25 2.15 -5.93
N TYR A 47 1.48 2.27 -5.44
CA TYR A 47 2.33 1.16 -5.10
C TYR A 47 3.17 1.46 -3.85
N MET A 48 3.67 0.41 -3.22
CA MET A 48 4.54 0.53 -2.06
C MET A 48 5.99 0.74 -2.50
N ARG A 49 6.51 1.93 -2.24
CA ARG A 49 7.87 2.33 -2.60
C ARG A 49 8.91 1.82 -1.61
N TYR A 50 8.57 1.83 -0.31
CA TYR A 50 9.46 1.42 0.78
C TYR A 50 8.76 0.42 1.70
N ASN A 51 9.51 -0.57 2.21
CA ASN A 51 8.96 -1.61 3.09
C ASN A 51 9.05 -1.23 4.58
N GLU A 52 8.52 -0.06 4.93
CA GLU A 52 8.61 0.51 6.29
C GLU A 52 7.24 0.90 6.85
N CYS A 53 6.15 0.27 6.39
CA CYS A 53 4.81 0.55 6.88
C CYS A 53 4.65 0.18 8.36
N TRP A 54 3.97 1.05 9.10
CA TRP A 54 3.73 0.93 10.54
C TRP A 54 2.33 0.43 10.92
N TYR A 55 1.56 -0.04 9.94
CA TYR A 55 0.22 -0.59 10.16
C TYR A 55 -0.75 0.38 10.83
N CYS A 56 -0.60 1.69 10.60
CA CYS A 56 -1.45 2.72 11.21
C CYS A 56 -2.89 2.74 10.67
N LEU A 57 -3.14 2.10 9.51
CA LEU A 57 -4.43 1.99 8.81
C LEU A 57 -5.07 3.24 8.15
N PRO A 58 -4.53 4.48 8.17
CA PRO A 58 -5.21 5.61 7.55
C PRO A 58 -5.25 5.47 6.02
N CYS A 59 -4.22 4.88 5.40
CA CYS A 59 -4.20 4.69 3.95
C CYS A 59 -5.28 3.71 3.44
N GLU A 60 -5.70 2.76 4.28
CA GLU A 60 -6.83 1.85 3.99
C GLU A 60 -8.17 2.53 4.28
N ALA A 61 -8.29 3.21 5.42
CA ALA A 61 -9.52 3.88 5.84
C ALA A 61 -9.90 5.08 4.95
N ASP A 62 -8.90 5.86 4.54
CA ASP A 62 -9.09 7.07 3.73
C ASP A 62 -9.23 6.76 2.22
N CYS A 63 -9.00 5.51 1.81
CA CYS A 63 -9.13 5.13 0.40
C CYS A 63 -10.60 5.14 -0.02
N PRO A 64 -11.05 6.09 -0.88
CA PRO A 64 -12.47 6.24 -1.20
C PRO A 64 -13.04 5.08 -2.01
N THR A 65 -12.17 4.31 -2.68
CA THR A 65 -12.56 3.15 -3.50
C THR A 65 -12.27 1.81 -2.81
N GLY A 66 -11.66 1.81 -1.63
CA GLY A 66 -11.22 0.59 -0.95
C GLY A 66 -10.18 -0.21 -1.75
N ALA A 67 -9.34 0.47 -2.54
CA ALA A 67 -8.28 -0.14 -3.34
C ALA A 67 -7.07 -0.57 -2.50
N VAL A 68 -6.87 0.03 -1.32
CA VAL A 68 -5.71 -0.21 -0.45
C VAL A 68 -6.11 -1.17 0.67
N ALA A 69 -5.29 -2.19 0.93
CA ALA A 69 -5.47 -3.11 2.05
C ALA A 69 -4.16 -3.29 2.81
N VAL A 70 -4.23 -3.21 4.14
CA VAL A 70 -3.09 -3.39 5.05
C VAL A 70 -3.14 -4.78 5.69
N SER A 71 -2.17 -5.61 5.34
CA SER A 71 -1.96 -6.94 5.93
C SER A 71 -1.15 -6.84 7.21
N ILE A 72 -1.84 -6.78 8.36
CA ILE A 72 -1.19 -6.80 9.69
C ILE A 72 -0.77 -8.24 10.03
N PRO A 73 0.52 -8.50 10.35
CA PRO A 73 0.98 -9.79 10.82
C PRO A 73 0.19 -10.26 12.04
N TYR A 74 -0.08 -11.56 12.14
CA TYR A 74 -0.85 -12.14 13.24
C TYR A 74 -0.33 -11.75 14.63
N LEU A 75 0.98 -11.57 14.78
CA LEU A 75 1.61 -11.19 16.05
C LEU A 75 1.30 -9.75 16.52
N LEU A 76 0.80 -8.89 15.62
CA LEU A 76 0.47 -7.48 15.90
C LEU A 76 -1.06 -7.23 15.96
N ARG A 77 -1.88 -8.28 15.84
CA ARG A 77 -3.35 -8.20 15.82
C ARG A 77 -3.94 -8.76 17.11
#